data_AF-S2VRB9-F1
#
_entry.id   AF-S2VRB9-F1
#
_cell.length_a   1.000
_cell.length_b   1.000
_cell.length_c   1.000
_cell.angle_alpha   90.00
_cell.angle_beta   90.00
_cell.angle_gamma   90.00
#
_symmetry.space_group_name_H-M   'P 1'
#
loop_
_entity.id
_entity.type
_entity.pdbx_description
1 polymer ?
#
loop_
_entity_poly.entity_id
_entity_poly.type
_entity_poly.pdbx_seq_one_letter_code
_entity_poly.pdbx_strand_id
1 'polypeptide(L)'
;MKHKIGSALGLVLTVLTGCAAGGSDSGTAGNADSELAASAASEWNPNSWKSDIEISPKFTSEEDKLAFRKRWLERNAETIGVMNPPDIALVEWMDSPRADNEKNAECLRSRGFSAEVPPQGGILFDPPIPESQQEALGMAAYECKSMYFLNPEFLANLTEYQLRM
;
A
#
# COMPACT_ATOMS: atom_id res chain seq x y z
N MET A 1 -58.40 -3.10 14.61
CA MET A 1 -58.47 -3.04 13.14
C MET A 1 -57.14 -3.52 12.59
N LYS A 2 -57.18 -4.48 11.66
CA LYS A 2 -56.03 -5.11 11.00
C LYS A 2 -55.52 -4.18 9.91
N HIS A 3 -54.21 -3.97 9.78
CA HIS A 3 -53.57 -3.82 8.46
C HIS A 3 -52.18 -4.44 8.48
N LYS A 4 -52.09 -5.58 7.79
CA LYS A 4 -50.85 -6.17 7.26
C LYS A 4 -50.52 -5.41 5.98
N ILE A 5 -49.28 -4.98 5.80
CA ILE A 5 -48.72 -4.66 4.49
C ILE A 5 -47.32 -5.30 4.46
N GLY A 6 -47.23 -6.42 3.75
CA GLY A 6 -45.97 -7.02 3.39
C GLY A 6 -45.33 -6.21 2.26
N SER A 7 -44.01 -6.06 2.31
CA SER A 7 -43.24 -5.53 1.18
C SER A 7 -42.23 -6.61 0.81
N ALA A 8 -42.51 -7.27 -0.31
CA ALA A 8 -41.65 -8.28 -0.91
C ALA A 8 -40.49 -7.56 -1.62
N LEU A 9 -39.29 -7.62 -1.03
CA LEU A 9 -38.07 -7.22 -1.73
C LEU A 9 -37.64 -8.38 -2.64
N GLY A 10 -37.86 -8.21 -3.94
CA GLY A 10 -37.41 -9.14 -4.96
C GLY A 10 -35.88 -9.17 -5.04
N LEU A 11 -35.30 -10.33 -4.77
CA LEU A 11 -33.92 -10.66 -5.14
C LEU A 11 -33.84 -10.83 -6.66
N VAL A 12 -33.09 -9.96 -7.35
CA VAL A 12 -32.66 -10.22 -8.72
C VAL A 12 -31.27 -10.86 -8.65
N LEU A 13 -31.22 -12.19 -8.82
CA LEU A 13 -29.98 -12.92 -9.07
C LEU A 13 -29.57 -12.66 -10.53
N THR A 14 -28.50 -11.91 -10.76
CA THR A 14 -27.83 -11.87 -12.06
C THR A 14 -26.92 -13.09 -12.18
N VAL A 15 -27.28 -14.01 -13.08
CA VAL A 15 -26.48 -15.19 -13.42
C VAL A 15 -25.29 -14.73 -14.27
N LEU A 16 -24.08 -14.82 -13.72
CA LEU A 16 -22.84 -14.76 -14.48
C LEU A 16 -22.76 -16.01 -15.36
N THR A 17 -23.02 -15.88 -16.66
CA THR A 17 -22.73 -16.92 -17.64
C THR A 17 -21.22 -17.04 -17.78
N GLY A 18 -20.64 -18.02 -17.10
CA GLY A 18 -19.28 -18.47 -17.36
C GLY A 18 -19.20 -19.11 -18.74
N CYS A 19 -18.09 -18.87 -19.45
CA CYS A 19 -17.74 -19.59 -20.67
C CYS A 19 -17.60 -21.09 -20.34
N ALA A 20 -18.62 -21.87 -20.71
CA ALA A 20 -18.53 -23.32 -20.71
C ALA A 20 -17.71 -23.77 -21.93
N ALA A 21 -16.67 -24.54 -21.65
CA ALA A 21 -15.91 -25.30 -22.62
C ALA A 21 -16.77 -26.39 -23.27
N GLY A 22 -16.49 -26.67 -24.55
CA GLY A 22 -16.65 -27.98 -25.17
C GLY A 22 -18.07 -28.40 -25.56
N GLY A 23 -18.52 -27.97 -26.73
CA GLY A 23 -19.63 -28.59 -27.46
C GLY A 23 -19.17 -28.97 -28.86
N SER A 24 -18.87 -30.26 -29.06
CA SER A 24 -18.70 -30.85 -30.39
C SER A 24 -20.05 -30.87 -31.08
N ASP A 25 -20.18 -30.17 -32.20
CA ASP A 25 -21.22 -30.46 -33.19
C ASP A 25 -20.59 -30.51 -34.58
N SER A 26 -20.76 -31.66 -35.21
CA SER A 26 -20.32 -31.98 -36.56
C SER A 26 -21.27 -31.33 -37.56
N GLY A 27 -20.78 -30.36 -38.31
CA GLY A 27 -21.49 -29.76 -39.44
C GLY A 27 -20.52 -29.33 -40.53
N THR A 28 -20.36 -30.18 -41.55
CA THR A 28 -19.64 -29.87 -42.78
C THR A 28 -20.39 -28.78 -43.55
N ALA A 29 -19.79 -27.60 -43.68
CA ALA A 29 -20.15 -26.63 -44.71
C ALA A 29 -18.96 -25.72 -45.05
N GLY A 30 -18.61 -25.69 -46.34
CA GLY A 30 -17.94 -24.56 -46.96
C GLY A 30 -16.43 -24.52 -46.85
N ASN A 31 -15.76 -25.13 -47.83
CA ASN A 31 -14.41 -24.75 -48.22
C ASN A 31 -14.51 -23.33 -48.83
N ALA A 32 -14.26 -22.31 -48.01
CA ALA A 32 -14.04 -20.94 -48.44
C ALA A 32 -12.90 -20.39 -47.59
N ASP A 33 -11.69 -20.46 -48.14
CA ASP A 33 -10.56 -19.58 -47.90
C ASP A 33 -10.46 -19.03 -46.47
N SER A 34 -10.03 -19.88 -45.53
CA SER A 34 -9.46 -19.44 -44.24
C SER A 34 -8.07 -18.83 -44.39
N GLU A 35 -7.66 -18.53 -45.62
CA GLU A 35 -6.38 -17.93 -45.96
C GLU A 35 -6.55 -16.41 -46.05
N LEU A 36 -6.91 -15.76 -44.93
CA LEU A 36 -6.64 -14.34 -44.71
C LEU A 36 -6.79 -13.99 -43.21
N ALA A 37 -5.62 -13.78 -42.61
CA ALA A 37 -5.39 -13.06 -41.36
C ALA A 37 -5.75 -13.77 -40.03
N ALA A 38 -5.27 -15.00 -39.84
CA ALA A 38 -4.58 -15.27 -38.58
C ALA A 38 -3.23 -14.53 -38.64
N SER A 39 -3.24 -13.21 -38.45
CA SER A 39 -2.02 -12.46 -38.20
C SER A 39 -1.32 -13.18 -37.05
N ALA A 40 -0.18 -13.81 -37.33
CA ALA A 40 0.61 -14.51 -36.34
C ALA A 40 0.80 -13.55 -35.17
N ALA A 41 0.11 -13.80 -34.06
CA ALA A 41 0.35 -13.07 -32.83
C ALA A 41 1.82 -13.38 -32.51
N SER A 42 2.70 -12.40 -32.70
CA SER A 42 4.11 -12.56 -32.41
C SER A 42 4.19 -12.99 -30.94
N GLU A 43 4.87 -14.11 -30.68
CA GLU A 43 5.11 -14.57 -29.32
C GLU A 43 5.72 -13.41 -28.53
N TRP A 44 5.05 -13.01 -27.46
CA TRP A 44 5.45 -11.84 -26.69
C TRP A 44 6.83 -12.10 -26.07
N ASN A 45 7.82 -11.26 -26.38
CA ASN A 45 9.17 -11.36 -25.83
C ASN A 45 9.35 -10.33 -24.69
N PRO A 46 9.43 -10.76 -23.42
CA PRO A 46 9.60 -9.83 -22.28
C PRO A 46 10.85 -8.96 -22.40
N ASN A 47 11.91 -9.49 -23.02
CA ASN A 47 13.18 -8.80 -23.15
C ASN A 47 13.19 -7.73 -24.26
N SER A 48 12.14 -7.70 -25.09
CA SER A 48 11.97 -6.68 -26.13
C SER A 48 11.21 -5.44 -25.64
N TRP A 49 10.54 -5.53 -24.48
CA TRP A 49 9.80 -4.41 -23.91
C TRP A 49 10.73 -3.35 -23.34
N LYS A 50 10.44 -2.09 -23.64
CA LYS A 50 11.09 -0.91 -23.05
C LYS A 50 10.01 0.13 -22.78
N SER A 51 10.04 0.73 -21.61
CA SER A 51 9.20 1.89 -21.30
C SER A 51 9.80 3.16 -21.91
N ASP A 52 8.93 4.01 -22.45
CA ASP A 52 9.23 5.39 -22.86
C ASP A 52 8.91 6.41 -21.75
N ILE A 53 8.42 5.94 -20.60
CA ILE A 53 8.04 6.77 -19.47
C ILE A 53 9.27 7.03 -18.58
N GLU A 54 9.60 8.31 -18.40
CA GLU A 54 10.59 8.75 -17.41
C GLU A 54 9.94 8.90 -16.03
N ILE A 55 10.46 8.20 -15.03
CA ILE A 55 10.05 8.37 -13.63
C ILE A 55 11.04 9.33 -12.96
N SER A 56 10.57 10.51 -12.59
CA SER A 56 11.32 11.46 -11.76
C SER A 56 10.94 11.33 -10.27
N PRO A 57 11.84 11.68 -9.34
CA PRO A 57 11.50 11.84 -7.92
C PRO A 57 10.36 12.86 -7.73
N LYS A 58 9.51 12.62 -6.73
CA LYS A 58 8.37 13.50 -6.41
C LYS A 58 8.80 14.73 -5.60
N PHE A 59 9.81 14.57 -4.75
CA PHE A 59 10.32 15.60 -3.85
C PHE A 59 11.70 16.03 -4.32
N THR A 60 11.78 17.23 -4.91
CA THR A 60 13.02 17.77 -5.49
C THR A 60 13.74 18.77 -4.59
N SER A 61 13.13 19.13 -3.46
CA SER A 61 13.70 20.05 -2.46
C SER A 61 13.53 19.51 -1.04
N GLU A 62 14.42 19.93 -0.13
CA GLU A 62 14.29 19.61 1.29
C GLU A 62 13.08 20.31 1.94
N GLU A 63 12.70 21.49 1.43
CA GLU A 63 11.51 22.21 1.88
C GLU A 63 10.24 21.38 1.64
N ASP A 64 10.10 20.78 0.45
CA ASP A 64 8.95 19.92 0.12
C ASP A 64 8.89 18.69 1.02
N LYS A 65 10.03 18.07 1.31
CA LYS A 65 10.12 16.92 2.22
C LYS A 65 9.71 17.29 3.63
N LEU A 66 10.19 18.42 4.15
CA LEU A 66 9.84 18.92 5.48
C LEU A 66 8.36 19.28 5.58
N ALA A 67 7.79 19.92 4.54
CA ALA A 67 6.37 20.23 4.46
C ALA A 67 5.49 18.97 4.38
N PHE A 68 5.96 17.91 3.71
CA PHE A 68 5.31 16.60 3.75
C PHE A 68 5.37 15.99 5.15
N ARG A 69 6.56 15.93 5.77
CA ARG A 69 6.78 15.40 7.12
C ARG A 69 5.85 16.07 8.13
N LYS A 70 5.78 17.40 8.13
CA LYS A 70 4.91 18.16 9.04
C LYS A 70 3.45 17.71 8.92
N ARG A 71 2.90 17.71 7.70
CA ARG A 71 1.51 17.28 7.45
C ARG A 71 1.29 15.81 7.80
N TRP A 72 2.29 14.96 7.58
CA TRP A 72 2.21 13.54 7.91
C TRP A 72 2.17 13.34 9.43
N LEU A 73 3.05 14.01 10.19
CA LEU A 73 3.10 13.92 11.65
C LEU A 73 1.82 14.48 12.29
N GLU A 74 1.29 15.60 11.79
CA GLU A 74 0.02 16.18 12.27
C GLU A 74 -1.14 15.19 12.11
N ARG A 75 -1.27 14.53 10.96
CA ARG A 75 -2.32 13.53 10.72
C ARG A 75 -2.14 12.25 11.55
N ASN A 76 -0.90 11.80 11.73
CA ASN A 76 -0.64 10.52 12.39
C ASN A 76 -0.58 10.62 13.92
N ALA A 77 -0.33 11.80 14.50
CA ALA A 77 -0.36 12.00 15.95
C ALA A 77 -1.70 11.56 16.56
N GLU A 78 -2.82 11.93 15.93
CA GLU A 78 -4.16 11.52 16.35
C GLU A 78 -4.34 10.00 16.27
N THR A 79 -3.87 9.38 15.18
CA THR A 79 -3.98 7.92 14.99
C THR A 79 -3.15 7.14 16.01
N ILE A 80 -2.01 7.68 16.44
CA ILE A 80 -1.12 7.10 17.46
C ILE A 80 -1.65 7.39 18.88
N GLY A 81 -2.66 8.25 19.03
CA GLY A 81 -3.25 8.61 20.33
C GLY A 81 -2.42 9.63 21.11
N VAL A 82 -1.54 10.37 20.44
CA VAL A 82 -0.70 11.41 21.07
C VAL A 82 -1.48 12.74 21.11
N MET A 83 -1.85 13.14 22.33
CA MET A 83 -2.44 14.45 22.57
C MET A 83 -1.33 15.51 22.69
N ASN A 84 -1.49 16.64 22.00
CA ASN A 84 -0.51 17.74 21.99
C ASN A 84 0.92 17.27 21.64
N PRO A 85 1.14 16.74 20.43
CA PRO A 85 2.45 16.23 20.04
C PRO A 85 3.53 17.32 20.17
N PRO A 86 4.70 17.01 20.76
CA PRO A 86 5.81 17.94 20.82
C PRO A 86 6.39 18.21 19.42
N ASP A 87 6.93 19.42 19.22
CA ASP A 87 7.71 19.70 18.01
C ASP A 87 9.12 19.11 18.15
N ILE A 88 9.47 18.19 17.27
CA ILE A 88 10.71 17.42 17.32
C ILE A 88 11.46 17.65 16.03
N ALA A 89 12.72 18.04 16.16
CA ALA A 89 13.61 18.21 15.02
C ALA A 89 13.85 16.86 14.32
N LEU A 90 13.91 16.90 12.98
CA LEU A 90 14.39 15.76 12.20
C LEU A 90 15.89 15.57 12.50
N VAL A 91 16.28 14.33 12.81
CA VAL A 91 17.68 13.92 12.92
C VAL A 91 18.18 13.40 11.59
N GLU A 92 17.41 12.52 10.95
CA GLU A 92 17.84 11.84 9.72
C GLU A 92 16.65 11.36 8.88
N TRP A 93 16.78 11.44 7.55
CA TRP A 93 15.87 10.77 6.62
C TRP A 93 16.27 9.31 6.47
N MET A 94 15.32 8.39 6.62
CA MET A 94 15.58 6.97 6.38
C MET A 94 15.38 6.65 4.90
N ASP A 95 16.38 6.03 4.27
CA ASP A 95 16.40 5.79 2.82
C ASP A 95 15.74 4.48 2.38
N SER A 96 15.13 3.74 3.31
CA SER A 96 14.29 2.58 2.97
C SER A 96 13.32 2.26 4.11
N PRO A 97 12.21 1.56 3.83
CA PRO A 97 11.32 1.05 4.88
C PRO A 97 12.04 0.13 5.89
N ARG A 98 13.07 -0.58 5.45
CA ARG A 98 13.87 -1.44 6.34
C ARG A 98 14.70 -0.60 7.31
N ALA A 99 15.45 0.38 6.81
CA ALA A 99 16.24 1.30 7.62
C ALA A 99 15.35 2.08 8.61
N ASP A 100 14.16 2.50 8.16
CA ASP A 100 13.16 3.14 9.00
C ASP A 100 12.72 2.26 10.18
N ASN A 101 12.39 1.00 9.93
CA ASN A 101 12.04 0.06 11.00
C ASN A 101 13.21 -0.16 11.97
N GLU A 102 14.42 -0.36 11.45
CA GLU A 102 15.61 -0.63 12.27
C GLU A 102 15.96 0.55 13.18
N LYS A 103 15.94 1.78 12.65
CA LYS A 103 16.26 2.98 13.42
C LYS A 103 15.18 3.32 14.45
N ASN A 104 13.90 3.14 14.08
CA ASN A 104 12.80 3.33 15.02
C ASN A 104 12.81 2.26 16.13
N ALA A 105 13.11 1.00 15.82
CA ALA A 105 13.25 -0.05 16.83
C ALA A 105 14.46 0.20 17.76
N GLU A 106 15.60 0.64 17.23
CA GLU A 106 16.75 1.08 18.02
C GLU A 106 16.35 2.20 19.00
N CYS A 107 15.66 3.22 18.50
CA CYS A 107 15.17 4.32 19.32
C CYS A 107 14.20 3.84 20.42
N LEU A 108 13.23 2.99 20.09
CA LEU A 108 12.28 2.43 21.07
C LEU A 108 12.97 1.57 22.13
N ARG A 109 13.99 0.79 21.77
CA ARG A 109 14.82 0.05 22.73
C ARG A 109 15.56 0.98 23.68
N SER A 110 16.07 2.11 23.20
CA SER A 110 16.69 3.13 24.07
C SER A 110 15.70 3.74 25.07
N ARG A 111 14.39 3.62 24.81
CA ARG A 111 13.29 4.04 25.69
C ARG A 111 12.76 2.92 26.58
N GLY A 112 13.36 1.73 26.52
CA GLY A 112 13.02 0.60 27.38
C GLY A 112 11.97 -0.36 26.81
N PHE A 113 11.54 -0.20 25.56
CA PHE A 113 10.62 -1.15 24.90
C PHE A 113 11.40 -2.29 24.23
N SER A 114 10.86 -3.50 24.23
CA SER A 114 11.43 -4.69 23.59
C SER A 114 11.20 -4.71 22.06
N ALA A 115 11.51 -3.61 21.38
CA ALA A 115 11.25 -3.42 19.96
C ALA A 115 12.26 -4.18 19.08
N GLU A 116 11.78 -5.03 18.17
CA GLU A 116 12.60 -5.81 17.25
C GLU A 116 12.02 -5.77 15.82
N VAL A 117 12.90 -5.87 14.81
CA VAL A 117 12.51 -5.84 13.39
C VAL A 117 12.60 -7.25 12.81
N PRO A 118 11.46 -7.91 12.52
CA PRO A 118 11.50 -9.24 11.96
C PRO A 118 11.85 -9.20 10.45
N PRO A 119 12.16 -10.34 9.82
CA PRO A 119 12.52 -10.39 8.39
C PRO A 119 11.45 -9.80 7.46
N GLN A 120 10.17 -9.96 7.80
CA GLN A 120 9.03 -9.42 7.04
C GLN A 120 8.85 -7.89 7.16
N GLY A 121 9.62 -7.22 8.02
CA GLY A 121 9.51 -5.78 8.28
C GLY A 121 8.50 -5.43 9.39
N GLY A 122 8.37 -4.14 9.65
CA GLY A 122 7.65 -3.61 10.80
C GLY A 122 8.44 -3.70 12.09
N ILE A 123 7.78 -3.42 13.22
CA ILE A 123 8.34 -3.50 14.56
C ILE A 123 7.43 -4.38 15.40
N LEU A 124 8.01 -5.39 16.05
CA LEU A 124 7.34 -6.29 16.99
C LEU A 124 7.86 -6.07 18.40
N PHE A 125 7.06 -6.48 19.39
CA PHE A 125 7.40 -6.42 20.80
C PHE A 125 7.24 -7.80 21.43
N ASP A 126 8.30 -8.32 22.03
CA ASP A 126 8.30 -9.58 22.77
C ASP A 126 9.04 -9.39 24.11
N PRO A 127 8.34 -9.43 25.27
CA PRO A 127 6.92 -9.71 25.43
C PRO A 127 6.02 -8.58 24.87
N PRO A 128 4.73 -8.87 24.60
CA PRO A 128 3.77 -7.84 24.20
C PRO A 128 3.69 -6.69 25.21
N ILE A 129 3.51 -5.46 24.72
CA ILE A 129 3.42 -4.27 25.57
C ILE A 129 2.09 -4.27 26.34
N PRO A 130 2.11 -4.19 27.70
CA PRO A 130 0.89 -4.13 28.49
C PRO A 130 0.00 -2.94 28.12
N GLU A 131 -1.31 -3.08 28.29
CA GLU A 131 -2.28 -2.00 28.00
C GLU A 131 -1.95 -0.71 28.78
N SER A 132 -1.50 -0.84 30.03
CA SER A 132 -1.09 0.29 30.88
C SER A 132 0.12 1.07 30.36
N GLN A 133 0.87 0.55 29.39
CA GLN A 133 2.02 1.21 28.77
C GLN A 133 1.73 1.74 27.35
N GLN A 134 0.51 1.57 26.83
CA GLN A 134 0.19 1.95 25.44
C GLN A 134 0.34 3.45 25.19
N GLU A 135 -0.01 4.30 26.16
CA GLU A 135 0.20 5.75 26.05
C GLU A 135 1.70 6.10 25.98
N ALA A 136 2.51 5.51 26.86
CA ALA A 136 3.95 5.71 26.86
C ALA A 136 4.60 5.19 25.56
N LEU A 137 4.13 4.06 25.04
CA LEU A 137 4.55 3.53 23.76
C LEU A 137 4.18 4.48 22.61
N GLY A 138 2.94 4.99 22.59
CA GLY A 138 2.47 5.93 21.58
C GLY A 138 3.33 7.19 21.53
N MET A 139 3.62 7.79 22.69
CA MET A 139 4.53 8.94 22.79
C MET A 139 5.94 8.60 22.29
N ALA A 140 6.52 7.48 22.74
CA ALA A 140 7.86 7.08 22.32
C ALA A 140 7.94 6.79 20.81
N ALA A 141 6.91 6.13 20.25
CA ALA A 141 6.81 5.85 18.82
C ALA A 141 6.69 7.15 18.01
N TYR A 142 5.88 8.11 18.47
CA TYR A 142 5.79 9.43 17.84
C TYR A 142 7.13 10.15 17.85
N GLU A 143 7.83 10.17 18.99
CA GLU A 143 9.13 10.81 19.11
C GLU A 143 10.17 10.17 18.19
N CYS A 144 10.28 8.85 18.23
CA CYS A 144 11.21 8.09 17.39
C CYS A 144 10.94 8.31 15.91
N LYS A 145 9.67 8.25 15.49
CA LYS A 145 9.28 8.48 14.09
C LYS A 145 9.58 9.90 13.64
N SER A 146 9.41 10.87 14.55
CA SER A 146 9.70 12.27 14.26
C SER A 146 11.21 12.49 14.05
N MET A 147 12.06 11.92 14.91
CA MET A 147 13.52 12.04 14.79
C MET A 147 14.06 11.32 13.55
N TYR A 148 13.61 10.09 13.30
CA TYR A 148 14.08 9.22 12.24
C TYR A 148 12.93 8.92 11.29
N PHE A 149 12.77 9.80 10.29
CA PHE A 149 11.58 9.83 9.45
C PHE A 149 11.88 9.21 8.09
N LEU A 150 11.05 8.28 7.63
CA LEU A 150 11.16 7.68 6.30
C LEU A 150 11.09 8.75 5.20
N ASN A 151 12.05 8.74 4.29
CA ASN A 151 12.09 9.66 3.18
C ASN A 151 10.71 9.69 2.47
N PRO A 152 10.09 10.88 2.29
CA PRO A 152 8.73 11.01 1.76
C PRO A 152 8.44 10.29 0.45
N GLU A 153 9.46 10.02 -0.37
CA GLU A 153 9.34 9.21 -1.60
C GLU A 153 8.73 7.82 -1.34
N PHE A 154 8.97 7.22 -0.17
CA PHE A 154 8.43 5.91 0.19
C PHE A 154 7.05 5.96 0.87
N LEU A 155 6.59 7.14 1.28
CA LEU A 155 5.32 7.33 1.98
C LEU A 155 4.24 7.97 1.10
N ALA A 156 4.65 8.71 0.08
CA ALA A 156 3.72 9.37 -0.81
C ALA A 156 3.08 8.37 -1.78
N ASN A 157 1.83 8.62 -2.16
CA ASN A 157 1.18 7.84 -3.21
C ASN A 157 2.04 7.87 -4.48
N LEU A 158 2.19 6.69 -5.08
CA LEU A 158 2.78 6.52 -6.40
C LEU A 158 1.99 7.32 -7.43
N THR A 159 2.70 7.85 -8.41
CA THR A 159 2.09 8.50 -9.57
C THR A 159 1.47 7.45 -10.50
N GLU A 160 0.53 7.87 -11.34
CA GLU A 160 -0.05 7.00 -12.39
C GLU A 160 1.01 6.36 -13.28
N TYR A 161 2.09 7.09 -13.57
CA TYR A 161 3.21 6.58 -14.33
C TYR A 161 3.98 5.50 -13.57
N GLN A 162 4.25 5.70 -12.28
CA GLN A 162 4.90 4.69 -11.43
C GLN A 162 4.07 3.41 -11.26
N LEU A 163 2.75 3.50 -11.33
CA LEU A 163 1.84 2.35 -11.20
C LEU A 163 1.75 1.48 -12.47
N ARG A 164 2.15 2.01 -13.63
CA ARG A 164 2.02 1.33 -14.94
C ARG A 164 3.30 0.66 -15.42
N MET A 165 4.36 0.74 -14.61
CA MET A 165 5.70 0.26 -14.93
C MET A 165 5.95 -1.15 -14.41
#